data_AF-A0A6N9PYN6-F1
#
_entry.id   AF-A0A6N9PYN6-F1
#
_cell.length_a   1.000
_cell.length_b   1.000
_cell.length_c   1.000
_cell.angle_alpha   90.00
_cell.angle_beta   90.00
_cell.angle_gamma   90.00
#
_symmetry.space_group_name_H-M   'P 1'
#
loop_
_entity.id
_entity.type
_entity.pdbx_description
1 polymer ?
#
loop_
_entity_poly.entity_id
_entity_poly.type
_entity_poly.pdbx_seq_one_letter_code
_entity_poly.pdbx_strand_id
1 'polypeptide(L)'
;MTSQKGLSMVEIIGSIVIISIVFITFATMSQIYLKTDSKQDHKTDAVQVAEKILNELRYNVDYPRNGEENMNETVFLYEIVTDPIDLRDINDQYELHLVGDNSSTEVTMYTFLYDNNNSTQIATVHVSWEE
;
A
#
# COMPACT_ATOMS: atom_id res chain seq x y z
N MET A 1 -20.53 64.61 10.12
CA MET A 1 -21.21 63.58 9.31
C MET A 1 -20.14 62.67 8.73
N THR A 2 -19.97 61.49 9.31
CA THR A 2 -18.97 60.51 8.91
C THR A 2 -19.40 59.85 7.60
N SER A 3 -18.65 60.11 6.54
CA SER A 3 -18.88 59.51 5.22
C SER A 3 -18.70 57.99 5.32
N GLN A 4 -19.78 57.24 5.12
CA GLN A 4 -19.71 55.81 4.86
C GLN A 4 -19.01 55.64 3.50
N LYS A 5 -17.71 55.32 3.52
CA LYS A 5 -16.98 54.89 2.33
C LYS A 5 -17.58 53.55 1.87
N GLY A 6 -18.41 53.60 0.82
CA GLY A 6 -18.88 52.40 0.14
C GLY A 6 -17.69 51.67 -0.48
N LEU A 7 -17.61 50.35 -0.27
CA LEU A 7 -16.62 49.50 -0.93
C LEU A 7 -16.72 49.70 -2.44
N SER A 8 -15.58 49.86 -3.10
CA SER A 8 -15.52 49.93 -4.56
C SER A 8 -15.89 48.58 -5.17
N MET A 9 -16.62 48.58 -6.29
CA MET A 9 -16.98 47.37 -7.03
C MET A 9 -15.74 46.54 -7.40
N VAL A 10 -14.60 47.22 -7.65
CA VAL A 10 -13.31 46.59 -7.93
C VAL A 10 -12.76 45.86 -6.71
N GLU A 11 -12.92 46.40 -5.50
CA GLU A 11 -12.49 45.75 -4.26
C GLU A 11 -13.32 44.50 -3.96
N ILE A 12 -14.61 44.52 -4.28
CA ILE A 12 -15.50 43.36 -4.15
C ILE A 12 -15.08 42.26 -5.12
N ILE A 13 -14.85 42.59 -6.40
CA ILE A 13 -14.40 41.61 -7.40
C ILE A 13 -13.03 41.06 -7.04
N GLY A 14 -12.09 41.92 -6.64
CA GLY A 14 -10.76 41.51 -6.17
C GLY A 14 -10.83 40.56 -4.97
N SER A 15 -11.71 40.85 -4.01
CA SER A 15 -11.93 39.99 -2.84
C SER A 15 -12.51 38.63 -3.23
N ILE A 16 -13.48 38.61 -4.16
CA ILE A 16 -14.07 37.35 -4.67
C ILE A 16 -12.99 36.51 -5.36
N VAL A 17 -12.15 37.11 -6.21
CA VAL A 17 -11.07 36.40 -6.90
C VAL A 17 -10.08 35.78 -5.90
N ILE A 18 -9.65 36.55 -4.90
CA ILE A 18 -8.73 36.05 -3.86
C ILE A 18 -9.38 34.89 -3.09
N ILE A 19 -10.64 35.05 -2.69
CA ILE A 19 -11.39 34.01 -1.98
C ILE A 19 -11.52 32.75 -2.84
N SER A 20 -11.85 32.88 -4.13
CA SER A 20 -11.94 31.74 -5.06
C SER A 20 -10.62 31.00 -5.20
N ILE A 21 -9.49 31.70 -5.30
CA ILE A 21 -8.16 31.06 -5.35
C ILE A 21 -7.90 30.26 -4.08
N VAL A 22 -8.21 30.82 -2.90
CA VAL A 22 -8.05 30.14 -1.61
C VAL A 22 -8.93 28.88 -1.54
N PHE A 23 -10.19 28.97 -1.97
CA PHE A 23 -11.10 27.81 -1.98
C PHE A 23 -10.62 26.71 -2.93
N ILE A 24 -10.17 27.06 -4.13
CA ILE A 24 -9.64 26.08 -5.09
C ILE A 24 -8.41 25.40 -4.51
N THR A 25 -7.48 26.17 -3.94
CA THR A 25 -6.25 25.65 -3.34
C THR A 25 -6.56 24.68 -2.20
N PHE A 26 -7.51 25.03 -1.33
CA PHE A 26 -7.92 24.19 -0.22
C PHE A 26 -8.61 22.90 -0.69
N ALA A 27 -9.50 22.99 -1.69
CA ALA A 27 -10.17 21.82 -2.27
C ALA A 27 -9.16 20.86 -2.91
N THR A 28 -8.19 21.38 -3.66
CA THR A 28 -7.12 20.57 -4.26
C THR A 28 -6.26 19.90 -3.19
N MET A 29 -5.84 20.63 -2.15
CA MET A 29 -5.08 20.02 -1.05
C MET A 29 -5.89 18.93 -0.33
N SER A 30 -7.15 19.19 0.00
CA SER A 30 -8.02 18.22 0.67
C SER A 30 -8.16 16.91 -0.13
N GLN A 31 -8.35 17.01 -1.45
CA GLN A 31 -8.39 15.83 -2.33
C GLN A 31 -7.06 15.06 -2.35
N ILE A 32 -5.93 15.76 -2.31
CA ILE A 32 -4.60 15.12 -2.25
C ILE A 32 -4.41 14.39 -0.93
N TYR A 33 -4.77 15.00 0.20
CA TYR A 33 -4.67 14.36 1.52
C TYR A 33 -5.56 13.11 1.60
N LEU A 34 -6.82 13.21 1.21
CA LEU A 34 -7.74 12.07 1.23
C LEU A 34 -7.26 10.89 0.37
N LYS A 35 -6.69 11.18 -0.81
CA LYS A 35 -6.09 10.13 -1.66
C LYS A 35 -4.83 9.53 -1.06
N THR A 36 -4.06 10.30 -0.30
CA THR A 36 -2.83 9.82 0.33
C THR A 36 -3.16 8.91 1.52
N ASP A 37 -4.14 9.29 2.34
CA ASP A 37 -4.60 8.49 3.49
C ASP A 37 -5.13 7.12 3.02
N SER A 38 -6.02 7.10 2.01
CA SER A 38 -6.54 5.85 1.45
C SER A 38 -5.43 4.94 0.88
N LYS A 39 -4.41 5.49 0.19
CA LYS A 39 -3.27 4.69 -0.29
C LYS A 39 -2.47 4.08 0.85
N GLN A 40 -2.28 4.82 1.95
CA GLN A 40 -1.55 4.34 3.12
C GLN A 40 -2.35 3.25 3.87
N ASP A 41 -3.67 3.40 3.94
CA ASP A 41 -4.57 2.42 4.54
C ASP A 41 -4.56 1.11 3.73
N HIS A 42 -4.73 1.17 2.40
CA HIS A 42 -4.67 -0.02 1.54
C HIS A 42 -3.34 -0.76 1.63
N LYS A 43 -2.22 -0.03 1.72
CA LYS A 43 -0.90 -0.65 1.89
C LYS A 43 -0.77 -1.35 3.24
N THR A 44 -1.30 -0.75 4.30
CA THR A 44 -1.29 -1.34 5.65
C THR A 44 -2.16 -2.59 5.71
N ASP A 45 -3.30 -2.58 5.00
CA ASP A 45 -4.18 -3.74 4.88
C ASP A 45 -3.54 -4.84 4.02
N ALA A 46 -2.92 -4.51 2.89
CA ALA A 46 -2.19 -5.47 2.05
C ALA A 46 -1.06 -6.19 2.83
N VAL A 47 -0.34 -5.47 3.70
CA VAL A 47 0.67 -6.07 4.60
C VAL A 47 0.02 -7.07 5.56
N GLN A 48 -1.10 -6.71 6.20
CA GLN A 48 -1.81 -7.61 7.11
C GLN A 48 -2.35 -8.87 6.38
N VAL A 49 -2.82 -8.73 5.14
CA VAL A 49 -3.21 -9.89 4.29
C VAL A 49 -2.01 -10.78 4.05
N ALA A 50 -0.89 -10.21 3.62
CA ALA A 50 0.33 -10.97 3.38
C ALA A 50 0.82 -11.67 4.67
N GLU A 51 0.72 -11.02 5.84
CA GLU A 51 1.14 -11.57 7.14
C GLU A 51 0.26 -12.76 7.53
N LYS A 52 -1.06 -12.63 7.34
CA LYS A 52 -2.02 -13.71 7.54
C LYS A 52 -1.63 -14.92 6.69
N ILE A 53 -1.42 -14.74 5.38
CA ILE A 53 -1.07 -15.81 4.45
C ILE A 53 0.26 -16.49 4.86
N LEU A 54 1.30 -15.70 5.14
CA LEU A 54 2.60 -16.24 5.55
C LEU A 54 2.52 -17.02 6.87
N ASN A 55 1.67 -16.58 7.80
CA ASN A 55 1.46 -17.29 9.06
C ASN A 55 0.75 -18.62 8.84
N GLU A 56 -0.29 -18.67 7.99
CA GLU A 56 -0.95 -19.93 7.62
C GLU A 56 0.04 -20.92 6.99
N LEU A 57 0.88 -20.45 6.06
CA LEU A 57 1.95 -21.26 5.46
C LEU A 57 2.95 -21.79 6.51
N ARG A 58 3.32 -20.96 7.50
CA ARG A 58 4.20 -21.37 8.61
C ARG A 58 3.58 -22.45 9.50
N TYR A 59 2.26 -22.50 9.60
CA TYR A 59 1.54 -23.53 10.34
C TYR A 59 1.24 -24.79 9.50
N ASN A 60 1.83 -24.93 8.30
CA ASN A 60 1.58 -26.02 7.35
C ASN A 60 0.09 -26.13 6.96
N VAL A 61 -0.63 -25.02 6.94
CA VAL A 61 -1.98 -24.97 6.39
C VAL A 61 -1.88 -24.89 4.87
N ASP A 62 -2.61 -25.77 4.19
CA ASP A 62 -2.70 -25.74 2.72
C ASP A 62 -3.45 -24.48 2.30
N TYR A 63 -2.72 -23.58 1.65
CA TYR A 63 -3.22 -22.28 1.21
C TYR A 63 -3.10 -22.21 -0.31
N PRO A 64 -4.12 -21.72 -1.05
CA PRO A 64 -4.06 -21.69 -2.50
C PRO A 64 -2.85 -20.89 -2.98
N ARG A 65 -2.26 -21.29 -4.11
CA ARG A 65 -1.13 -20.54 -4.66
C ARG A 65 -1.53 -19.11 -5.03
N ASN A 66 -2.70 -18.94 -5.64
CA ASN A 66 -3.23 -17.65 -6.03
C ASN A 66 -4.69 -17.54 -5.58
N GLY A 67 -5.15 -16.33 -5.29
CA GLY A 67 -6.54 -16.10 -4.91
C GLY A 67 -6.84 -14.67 -4.53
N GLU A 68 -7.98 -14.50 -3.88
CA GLU A 68 -8.47 -13.20 -3.44
C GLU A 68 -8.72 -13.22 -1.93
N GLU A 69 -8.36 -12.15 -1.24
CA GLU A 69 -8.65 -11.92 0.19
C GLU A 69 -9.33 -10.56 0.35
N ASN A 70 -10.39 -10.50 1.17
CA ASN A 70 -11.13 -9.27 1.42
C ASN A 70 -10.73 -8.70 2.78
N MET A 71 -10.33 -7.43 2.79
CA MET A 71 -10.10 -6.69 4.02
C MET A 71 -10.61 -5.26 3.89
N ASN A 72 -11.39 -4.82 4.87
CA ASN A 72 -11.96 -3.46 4.92
C ASN A 72 -12.63 -3.03 3.60
N GLU A 73 -13.46 -3.91 3.03
CA GLU A 73 -14.20 -3.68 1.76
C GLU A 73 -13.32 -3.61 0.50
N THR A 74 -12.01 -3.86 0.63
CA THR A 74 -11.07 -3.93 -0.49
C THR A 74 -10.74 -5.39 -0.80
N VAL A 75 -10.74 -5.75 -2.09
CA VAL A 75 -10.32 -7.08 -2.55
C VAL A 75 -8.85 -7.03 -2.96
N PHE A 76 -8.05 -7.87 -2.32
CA PHE A 76 -6.63 -8.02 -2.60
C PHE A 76 -6.38 -9.32 -3.35
N LEU A 77 -5.67 -9.24 -4.47
CA LEU A 77 -5.22 -10.41 -5.23
C LEU A 77 -3.86 -10.84 -4.70
N TYR A 78 -3.66 -12.13 -4.45
CA TYR A 78 -2.38 -12.65 -4.00
C TYR A 78 -1.81 -13.75 -4.90
N GLU A 79 -0.48 -13.85 -4.90
CA GLU A 79 0.29 -14.96 -5.47
C GLU A 79 1.38 -15.41 -4.49
N ILE A 80 1.49 -16.72 -4.30
CA ILE A 80 2.46 -17.39 -3.45
C ILE A 80 3.46 -18.12 -4.35
N VAL A 81 4.74 -17.84 -4.15
CA VAL A 81 5.84 -18.53 -4.83
C VAL A 81 6.70 -19.20 -3.76
N THR A 82 6.89 -20.51 -3.86
CA THR A 82 7.75 -21.28 -2.95
C THR A 82 8.95 -21.83 -3.69
N ASP A 83 10.15 -21.43 -3.24
CA ASP A 83 11.41 -21.87 -3.84
C ASP A 83 12.25 -22.63 -2.80
N PRO A 84 12.78 -23.82 -3.15
CA PRO A 84 13.65 -24.57 -2.25
C PRO A 84 14.99 -23.87 -2.05
N ILE A 85 15.50 -23.92 -0.83
CA ILE A 85 16.80 -23.35 -0.47
C ILE A 85 17.65 -24.40 0.21
N ASP A 86 18.84 -24.59 -0.34
CA ASP A 86 19.88 -25.35 0.33
C ASP A 86 20.70 -24.43 1.25
N LEU A 87 20.41 -24.47 2.54
CA LEU A 87 21.13 -23.68 3.54
C LEU A 87 22.62 -24.10 3.67
N ARG A 88 23.03 -25.23 3.08
CA ARG A 88 24.43 -25.71 3.12
C ARG A 88 25.33 -25.02 2.09
N ASP A 89 24.73 -24.34 1.12
CA ASP A 89 25.43 -23.58 0.08
C ASP A 89 25.43 -22.06 0.37
N ILE A 90 25.09 -21.65 1.61
CA ILE A 90 25.20 -20.27 2.07
C ILE A 90 26.67 -19.93 2.36
N ASN A 91 27.47 -19.90 1.30
CA ASN A 91 28.74 -19.18 1.29
C ASN A 91 28.43 -17.73 0.91
N ASP A 92 28.19 -16.86 1.89
CA ASP A 92 28.19 -15.37 1.78
C ASP A 92 27.45 -14.70 0.58
N GLN A 93 26.66 -15.42 -0.23
CA GLN A 93 26.18 -14.92 -1.54
C GLN A 93 24.69 -15.15 -1.82
N TYR A 94 23.91 -15.64 -0.87
CA TYR A 94 22.46 -15.40 -0.95
C TYR A 94 22.18 -13.97 -0.48
N GLU A 95 22.66 -12.98 -1.25
CA GLU A 95 22.01 -11.67 -1.24
C GLU A 95 20.59 -11.92 -1.75
N LEU A 96 19.62 -11.92 -0.83
CA LEU A 96 18.23 -11.83 -1.19
C LEU A 96 18.06 -10.49 -1.90
N HIS A 97 18.16 -10.50 -3.24
CA HIS A 97 17.82 -9.35 -4.07
C HIS A 97 16.31 -9.16 -3.97
N LEU A 98 15.90 -8.47 -2.90
CA LEU A 98 14.57 -7.92 -2.73
C LEU A 98 14.38 -6.85 -3.80
N VAL A 99 14.02 -7.27 -5.00
CA VAL A 99 13.49 -6.35 -6.01
C VAL A 99 12.09 -6.03 -5.52
N GLY A 100 11.99 -5.01 -4.67
CA GLY A 100 10.71 -4.37 -4.42
C GLY A 100 10.20 -3.87 -5.77
N ASP A 101 9.11 -4.45 -6.27
CA ASP A 101 8.39 -3.80 -7.34
C ASP A 101 7.96 -2.41 -6.79
N ASN A 102 8.35 -1.35 -7.49
CA ASN A 102 8.00 0.02 -7.11
C ASN A 102 6.53 0.34 -7.45
N SER A 103 5.74 -0.68 -7.80
CA SER A 103 4.29 -0.59 -7.93
C SER A 103 3.68 0.02 -6.66
N SER A 104 2.91 1.11 -6.82
CA SER A 104 2.20 1.75 -5.70
C SER A 104 1.07 0.88 -5.14
N THR A 105 0.73 -0.21 -5.82
CA THR A 105 -0.40 -1.09 -5.51
C THR A 105 0.01 -2.53 -5.24
N GLU A 106 1.27 -2.77 -4.90
CA GLU A 106 1.77 -4.10 -4.54
C GLU A 106 2.56 -4.08 -3.23
N VAL A 107 2.42 -5.17 -2.47
CA VAL A 107 3.24 -5.51 -1.32
C VAL A 107 3.80 -6.91 -1.52
N THR A 108 5.11 -7.05 -1.41
CA THR A 108 5.79 -8.35 -1.44
C THR A 108 6.38 -8.66 -0.07
N MET A 109 6.09 -9.83 0.48
CA MET A 109 6.66 -10.31 1.74
C MET A 109 7.25 -11.71 1.60
N TYR A 110 8.22 -12.02 2.46
CA TYR A 110 9.01 -13.24 2.38
C TYR A 110 9.07 -13.92 3.75
N THR A 111 9.04 -15.25 3.77
CA THR A 111 9.30 -16.04 4.98
C THR A 111 10.06 -17.31 4.66
N PHE A 112 10.76 -17.85 5.67
CA PHE A 112 11.34 -19.17 5.61
C PHE A 112 10.35 -20.20 6.14
N LEU A 113 10.13 -21.25 5.36
CA LEU A 113 9.39 -22.43 5.74
C LEU A 113 10.36 -23.57 6.04
N TYR A 114 10.10 -24.31 7.10
CA TYR A 114 10.87 -25.48 7.49
C TYR A 114 9.97 -26.71 7.38
N ASP A 115 10.27 -27.59 6.43
CA ASP A 115 9.61 -28.89 6.37
C ASP A 115 10.28 -29.84 7.39
N ASN A 116 9.49 -30.71 8.01
CA ASN A 116 9.93 -31.78 8.89
C ASN A 116 10.91 -32.76 8.21
N ASN A 117 11.01 -32.71 6.88
CA ASN A 117 11.97 -33.45 6.06
C ASN A 117 13.35 -32.77 5.90
N ASN A 118 13.68 -31.77 6.72
CA ASN A 118 14.95 -31.02 6.70
C ASN A 118 15.19 -30.18 5.42
N SER A 119 14.16 -29.92 4.62
CA SER A 119 14.23 -28.96 3.52
C SER A 119 13.72 -27.59 3.95
N THR A 120 14.52 -26.55 3.73
CA THR A 120 14.10 -25.15 3.91
C THR A 120 13.61 -24.61 2.58
N GLN A 121 12.53 -23.83 2.61
CA GLN A 121 11.99 -23.14 1.44
C GLN A 121 11.82 -21.65 1.78
N ILE A 122 11.98 -20.75 0.81
CA ILE A 122 11.42 -19.38 0.93
C ILE A 122 10.03 -19.42 0.31
N ALA A 123 9.06 -18.89 1.05
CA ALA A 123 7.79 -18.49 0.48
C ALA A 123 7.78 -16.98 0.30
N THR A 124 7.42 -16.55 -0.91
CA THR A 124 7.19 -15.16 -1.29
C THR A 124 5.70 -14.99 -1.52
N VAL A 125 5.10 -13.98 -0.89
CA VAL A 125 3.69 -13.62 -1.08
C VAL A 125 3.65 -12.24 -1.70
N HIS A 126 3.08 -12.17 -2.89
CA HIS A 126 2.73 -10.95 -3.60
C HIS A 126 1.27 -10.63 -3.29
N VAL A 127 0.96 -9.40 -2.89
CA VAL A 127 -0.40 -8.92 -2.67
C VAL A 127 -0.58 -7.62 -3.45
N SER A 128 -1.57 -7.57 -4.31
CA SER A 128 -1.88 -6.42 -5.16
C SER A 128 -3.34 -5.99 -5.05
N TRP A 129 -3.63 -4.72 -5.35
CA TRP A 129 -4.98 -4.17 -5.38
C TRP A 129 -5.17 -3.20 -6.55
N GLU A 130 -6.42 -2.92 -6.91
CA GLU A 130 -6.78 -1.90 -7.89
C GLU A 130 -6.88 -0.51 -7.22
N GLU A 131 -6.44 0.54 -7.94
CA GLU A 131 -6.52 1.96 -7.52
C GLU A 131 -7.85 2.64 -7.90
#